data_AF-N9KGF0-F1
#
_entry.id   AF-N9KGF0-F1
#
_cell.length_a   1.000
_cell.length_b   1.000
_cell.length_c   1.000
_cell.angle_alpha   90.00
_cell.angle_beta   90.00
_cell.angle_gamma   90.00
#
_symmetry.space_group_name_H-M   'P 1'
#
loop_
_entity.id
_entity.type
_entity.pdbx_description
1 polymer ?
#
loop_
_entity_poly.entity_id
_entity_poly.type
_entity_poly.pdbx_seq_one_letter_code
_entity_poly.pdbx_strand_id
1 'polypeptide(L)'
;MSLQAWLEKEFILKKEFIKQEVEKSGALKVTFTKDNKRFIIPELFDEVEPSKQFHLPVLIPFHEKLGSGMALDESTFSLLKRKFRAFKFQNKNKEEDRIKLQIHISKKTLSQFDKISKDNNLKDTVDCLEYITNKHYTNQQEHKKEIENLKTELQYKEDKIRNLEHDVSSLRKIIKQEENVKNKSRDDLVNYLIRTSINANCKLAEYESLMCAEKTGGFNLVN
;
A
#
# COMPACT_ATOMS: atom_id res chain seq x y z
N MET A 1 -1.39 30.45 48.62
CA MET A 1 -1.55 31.53 47.62
C MET A 1 -3.00 31.50 47.17
N SER A 2 -3.77 32.58 47.37
CA SER A 2 -5.18 32.64 46.97
C SER A 2 -5.33 32.59 45.44
N LEU A 3 -6.49 32.14 44.94
CA LEU A 3 -6.79 32.14 43.49
C LEU A 3 -6.74 33.54 42.90
N GLN A 4 -7.15 34.57 43.66
CA GLN A 4 -7.07 35.97 43.22
C GLN A 4 -5.61 36.41 43.02
N ALA A 5 -4.74 36.18 44.01
CA ALA A 5 -3.32 36.47 43.88
C ALA A 5 -2.63 35.64 42.79
N TRP A 6 -3.15 34.43 42.50
CA TRP A 6 -2.69 33.65 41.36
C TRP A 6 -3.16 34.26 40.05
N LEU A 7 -4.42 34.67 39.91
CA LEU A 7 -4.98 35.23 38.68
C LEU A 7 -4.29 36.56 38.31
N GLU A 8 -4.01 37.41 39.29
CA GLU A 8 -3.37 38.72 39.08
C GLU A 8 -1.94 38.61 38.54
N LYS A 9 -1.21 37.55 38.90
CA LYS A 9 0.10 37.27 38.32
C LYS A 9 -0.03 36.72 36.91
N GLU A 10 0.59 37.36 35.92
CA GLU A 10 0.53 36.91 34.51
C GLU A 10 -0.91 36.86 33.98
N PHE A 11 -1.73 37.85 34.37
CA PHE A 11 -3.18 37.90 34.14
C PHE A 11 -3.57 37.67 32.68
N ILE A 12 -2.86 38.27 31.72
CA ILE A 12 -3.16 38.15 30.29
C ILE A 12 -3.04 36.67 29.84
N LEU A 13 -1.93 36.02 30.19
CA LEU A 13 -1.65 34.63 29.86
C LEU A 13 -2.65 33.67 30.55
N LYS A 14 -3.03 33.97 31.80
CA LYS A 14 -4.01 33.17 32.55
C LYS A 14 -5.43 33.34 32.03
N LYS A 15 -5.80 34.55 31.61
CA LYS A 15 -7.08 34.83 30.96
C LYS A 15 -7.22 34.02 29.67
N GLU A 16 -6.16 33.95 28.87
CA GLU A 16 -6.15 33.12 27.65
C GLU A 16 -6.25 31.63 27.98
N PHE A 17 -5.45 31.14 28.93
CA PHE A 17 -5.52 29.75 29.41
C PHE A 17 -6.92 29.35 29.88
N ILE A 18 -7.56 30.21 30.70
CA ILE A 18 -8.91 29.98 31.23
C ILE A 18 -9.94 29.93 30.10
N LYS A 19 -9.84 30.82 29.10
CA LYS A 19 -10.72 30.77 27.91
C LYS A 19 -10.56 29.45 27.16
N GLN A 20 -9.34 28.99 26.94
CA GLN A 20 -9.09 27.72 26.25
C GLN A 20 -9.59 26.50 27.04
N GLU A 21 -9.43 26.48 28.37
CA GLU A 21 -9.97 25.39 29.20
C GLU A 21 -11.50 25.36 29.20
N VAL A 22 -12.17 26.51 29.07
CA VAL A 22 -13.63 26.60 28.95
C VAL A 22 -14.11 26.19 27.55
N GLU A 23 -13.41 26.60 26.49
CA GLU A 23 -13.81 26.32 25.10
C GLU A 23 -13.60 24.86 24.70
N LYS A 24 -12.60 24.19 25.28
CA LYS A 24 -12.27 22.78 24.95
C LYS A 24 -12.98 21.76 25.84
N SER A 25 -14.00 22.17 26.61
CA SER A 25 -14.63 21.34 27.66
C SER A 25 -13.57 20.65 28.53
N GLY A 26 -12.63 21.46 29.03
CA GLY A 26 -11.56 21.01 29.92
C GLY A 26 -12.07 20.86 31.34
N ALA A 27 -11.25 21.23 32.34
CA ALA A 27 -11.67 21.10 33.74
C ALA A 27 -12.75 22.12 34.17
N LEU A 28 -13.18 23.02 33.28
CA LEU A 28 -13.97 24.20 33.58
C LEU A 28 -15.16 24.34 32.63
N LYS A 29 -16.28 24.81 33.17
CA LYS A 29 -17.47 25.21 32.40
C LYS A 29 -17.98 26.58 32.85
N VAL A 30 -18.79 27.19 31.99
CA VAL A 30 -19.43 28.48 32.27
C VAL A 30 -20.87 28.25 32.71
N THR A 31 -21.26 28.91 33.78
CA THR A 31 -22.65 29.00 34.26
C THR A 31 -23.04 30.46 34.43
N PHE A 32 -24.34 30.73 34.59
CA PHE A 32 -24.87 32.07 34.79
C PHE A 32 -25.59 32.15 36.14
N THR A 33 -25.38 33.26 36.86
CA THR A 33 -26.15 33.54 38.06
C THR A 33 -27.58 34.00 37.70
N LYS A 34 -28.48 34.04 38.69
CA LYS A 34 -29.84 34.61 38.53
C LYS A 34 -29.83 36.05 38.02
N ASP A 35 -28.78 36.81 38.34
CA ASP A 35 -28.58 38.18 37.87
C ASP A 35 -27.92 38.24 36.48
N ASN A 36 -27.93 37.13 35.74
CA ASN A 36 -27.31 36.96 34.43
C ASN A 36 -25.79 37.25 34.41
N LYS A 37 -25.09 37.10 35.54
CA LYS A 37 -23.63 37.27 35.62
C LYS A 37 -22.92 35.97 35.29
N ARG A 38 -21.90 36.05 34.44
CA ARG A 38 -21.09 34.89 34.02
C ARG A 38 -20.20 34.39 35.16
N PHE A 39 -20.22 33.09 35.44
CA PHE A 39 -19.36 32.42 36.41
C PHE A 39 -18.68 31.19 35.79
N ILE A 40 -17.46 30.91 36.22
CA ILE A 40 -16.70 29.74 35.81
C ILE A 40 -16.61 28.78 37.00
N ILE A 41 -17.03 27.54 36.77
CA ILE A 41 -17.10 26.46 37.75
C ILE A 41 -16.44 25.18 37.21
N PRO A 42 -16.06 24.21 38.05
CA PRO A 42 -15.55 22.94 37.57
C PRO A 42 -16.64 22.18 36.81
N GLU A 43 -16.23 21.41 35.80
CA GLU A 43 -17.15 20.68 34.91
C GLU A 43 -18.08 19.70 35.68
N LEU A 44 -17.58 19.11 36.77
CA LEU A 44 -18.24 18.10 37.59
C LEU A 44 -19.46 18.61 38.41
N PHE A 45 -19.71 19.91 38.47
CA PHE A 45 -20.83 20.47 39.24
C PHE A 45 -22.02 20.82 38.34
N ASP A 46 -23.12 20.08 38.41
CA ASP A 46 -24.36 20.47 37.71
C ASP A 46 -24.88 21.83 38.21
N GLU A 47 -25.68 22.51 37.39
CA GLU A 47 -26.12 23.91 37.58
C GLU A 47 -26.74 24.17 38.96
N VAL A 48 -25.92 24.54 39.94
CA VAL A 48 -26.37 24.94 41.28
C VAL A 48 -26.38 26.46 41.38
N GLU A 49 -27.50 26.99 41.86
CA GLU A 49 -27.69 28.40 42.19
C GLU A 49 -26.50 28.97 43.00
N PRO A 50 -25.75 29.96 42.47
CA PRO A 50 -24.53 30.44 43.08
C PRO A 50 -24.71 31.11 44.45
N SER A 51 -25.93 31.51 44.77
CA SER A 51 -26.25 32.24 45.99
C SER A 51 -26.60 31.34 47.18
N LYS A 52 -26.75 30.02 47.01
CA LYS A 52 -27.11 29.15 48.15
C LYS A 52 -26.19 27.99 48.47
N GLN A 53 -25.24 27.56 47.63
CA GLN A 53 -24.39 26.42 48.00
C GLN A 53 -23.13 26.25 47.13
N PHE A 54 -22.27 27.27 47.06
CA PHE A 54 -20.85 26.98 46.81
C PHE A 54 -20.11 27.01 48.15
N HIS A 55 -20.12 25.88 48.87
CA HIS A 55 -19.08 25.59 49.89
C HIS A 55 -17.75 25.25 49.21
N LEU A 56 -17.44 25.94 48.11
CA LEU A 56 -16.17 25.82 47.42
C LEU A 56 -15.20 26.78 48.12
N PRO A 57 -14.08 26.27 48.65
CA PRO A 57 -13.17 27.05 49.49
C PRO A 57 -12.52 28.24 48.76
N VAL A 58 -12.63 28.27 47.42
CA VAL A 58 -11.98 29.26 46.57
C VAL A 58 -13.03 29.98 45.72
N LEU A 59 -13.50 31.12 46.22
CA LEU A 59 -14.44 32.00 45.54
C LEU A 59 -13.74 33.29 45.11
N ILE A 60 -13.90 33.66 43.84
CA ILE A 60 -13.55 34.97 43.31
C ILE A 60 -14.85 35.68 42.90
N PRO A 61 -15.15 36.86 43.50
CA PRO A 61 -16.26 37.68 43.05
C PRO A 61 -16.07 38.13 41.60
N PHE A 62 -17.15 38.59 40.96
CA PHE A 62 -17.11 38.98 39.55
C PHE A 62 -15.94 39.94 39.26
N HIS A 63 -15.02 39.51 38.39
CA HIS A 63 -13.83 40.26 38.06
C HIS A 63 -13.99 40.92 36.70
N GLU A 64 -14.13 42.25 36.66
CA GLU A 64 -14.45 43.01 35.43
C GLU A 64 -13.49 42.72 34.27
N LYS A 65 -12.17 42.68 34.51
CA LYS A 65 -11.17 42.37 33.47
C LYS A 65 -11.27 40.95 32.90
N LEU A 66 -11.81 40.01 33.68
CA LEU A 66 -12.05 38.63 33.25
C LEU A 66 -13.44 38.49 32.61
N GLY A 67 -14.37 39.39 32.95
CA GLY A 67 -15.78 39.34 32.53
C GLY A 67 -16.57 38.20 33.18
N SER A 68 -16.04 37.61 34.25
CA SER A 68 -16.68 36.50 34.98
C SER A 68 -16.17 36.41 36.42
N GLY A 69 -16.98 35.83 37.29
CA GLY A 69 -16.55 35.31 38.60
C GLY A 69 -16.05 33.87 38.49
N MET A 70 -15.35 33.38 39.51
CA MET A 70 -14.91 31.97 39.57
C MET A 70 -15.22 31.35 40.91
N ALA A 71 -15.73 30.12 40.92
CA ALA A 71 -15.88 29.32 42.12
C ALA A 71 -15.27 27.95 41.87
N LEU A 72 -14.22 27.59 42.61
CA LEU A 72 -13.44 26.37 42.38
C LEU A 72 -13.21 25.61 43.70
N ASP A 73 -13.12 24.29 43.62
CA ASP A 73 -12.53 23.49 44.70
C ASP A 73 -10.99 23.52 44.63
N GLU A 74 -10.34 23.17 45.74
CA GLU A 74 -8.86 23.21 45.84
C GLU A 74 -8.19 22.19 44.90
N SER A 75 -8.86 21.08 44.56
CA SER A 75 -8.32 20.06 43.66
C SER A 75 -8.32 20.54 42.21
N THR A 76 -9.41 21.17 41.76
CA THR A 76 -9.50 21.82 40.46
C THR A 76 -8.53 23.00 40.37
N PHE A 77 -8.38 23.79 41.44
CA PHE A 77 -7.39 24.87 41.46
C PHE A 77 -5.95 24.34 41.32
N SER A 78 -5.63 23.26 42.01
CA SER A 78 -4.31 22.60 41.91
C SER A 78 -4.07 22.02 40.51
N LEU A 79 -5.10 21.42 39.91
CA LEU A 79 -5.06 20.93 38.53
C LEU A 79 -4.80 22.06 37.53
N LEU A 80 -5.50 23.19 37.67
CA LEU A 80 -5.31 24.38 36.85
C LEU A 80 -3.90 24.95 36.97
N LYS A 81 -3.31 25.00 38.17
CA LYS A 81 -1.91 25.42 38.35
C LYS A 81 -0.96 24.53 37.56
N ARG A 82 -1.15 23.21 37.59
CA ARG A 82 -0.32 22.25 36.85
C ARG A 82 -0.49 22.42 35.34
N LYS A 83 -1.74 22.48 34.87
CA LYS A 83 -2.05 22.69 33.45
C LYS A 83 -1.54 24.04 32.93
N PHE A 84 -1.64 25.10 33.73
CA PHE A 84 -1.12 26.42 33.40
C PHE A 84 0.40 26.41 33.20
N ARG A 85 1.16 25.64 33.99
CA ARG A 85 2.62 25.50 33.78
C ARG A 85 2.93 24.90 32.41
N ALA A 86 2.20 23.85 32.02
CA ALA A 86 2.34 23.24 30.70
C ALA A 86 1.91 24.20 29.57
N PHE A 87 0.78 24.90 29.75
CA PHE A 87 0.31 25.91 28.81
C PHE A 87 1.33 27.05 28.63
N LYS A 88 1.88 27.57 29.72
CA LYS A 88 2.92 28.61 29.70
C LYS A 88 4.18 28.15 28.97
N PHE A 89 4.61 26.91 29.20
CA PHE A 89 5.74 26.34 28.49
C PHE A 89 5.46 26.23 26.98
N GLN A 90 4.28 25.75 26.60
CA GLN A 90 3.86 25.66 25.20
C GLN A 90 3.73 27.04 24.53
N ASN A 91 3.15 28.04 25.22
CA ASN A 91 2.97 29.37 24.65
C ASN A 91 4.32 30.06 24.42
N LYS A 92 5.24 29.94 25.38
CA LYS A 92 6.63 30.42 25.19
C LYS A 92 7.32 29.71 24.03
N ASN A 93 7.13 28.41 23.87
CA ASN A 93 7.70 27.68 22.74
C ASN A 93 7.14 28.14 21.39
N LYS A 94 5.87 28.56 21.33
CA LYS A 94 5.24 29.11 20.12
C LYS A 94 5.71 30.54 19.83
N GLU A 95 5.78 31.41 20.83
CA GLU A 95 6.22 32.80 20.68
C GLU A 95 7.72 32.91 20.36
N GLU A 96 8.54 32.01 20.90
CA GLU A 96 9.99 32.02 20.71
C GLU A 96 10.48 31.06 19.59
N ASP A 97 9.57 30.38 18.88
CA ASP A 97 9.84 29.44 17.77
C ASP A 97 10.92 28.37 18.10
N ARG A 98 11.03 28.01 19.39
CA ARG A 98 12.16 27.22 19.94
C ARG A 98 12.11 25.73 19.65
N ILE A 99 10.93 25.16 19.34
CA ILE A 99 10.79 23.73 19.06
C ILE A 99 9.85 23.56 17.86
N LYS A 100 10.42 23.37 16.66
CA LYS A 100 9.68 23.17 15.41
C LYS A 100 9.17 21.74 15.21
N LEU A 101 9.84 20.74 15.80
CA LEU A 101 9.42 19.34 15.78
C LEU A 101 10.00 18.60 16.98
N GLN A 102 9.16 17.84 17.70
CA GLN A 102 9.60 16.91 18.72
C GLN A 102 9.40 15.49 18.19
N ILE A 103 10.50 14.82 17.87
CA ILE A 103 10.48 13.42 17.41
C ILE A 103 10.64 12.53 18.64
N HIS A 104 9.64 11.71 18.94
CA HIS A 104 9.75 10.71 20.00
C HIS A 104 10.41 9.46 19.44
N ILE A 105 11.63 9.17 19.89
CA ILE A 105 12.40 8.00 19.48
C ILE A 105 12.33 6.96 20.59
N SER A 106 11.99 5.72 20.24
CA SER A 106 11.97 4.61 21.20
C SER A 106 13.38 4.31 21.73
N LYS A 107 13.49 3.82 22.97
CA LYS A 107 14.78 3.45 23.57
C LYS A 107 15.54 2.43 22.71
N LYS A 108 14.84 1.48 22.09
CA LYS A 108 15.42 0.48 21.18
C LYS A 108 16.04 1.14 19.95
N THR A 109 15.32 2.06 19.33
CA THR A 109 15.79 2.81 18.16
C THR A 109 17.00 3.67 18.51
N LEU A 110 16.97 4.35 19.66
CA LEU A 110 18.11 5.13 20.13
C LEU A 110 19.37 4.27 20.33
N SER A 111 19.24 3.09 20.92
CA SER A 111 20.37 2.16 21.06
C SER A 111 20.92 1.64 19.73
N GLN A 112 20.09 1.58 18.68
CA GLN A 112 20.55 1.26 17.33
C GLN A 112 21.30 2.44 16.70
N PHE A 113 20.83 3.67 16.89
CA PHE A 113 21.55 4.88 16.49
C PHE A 113 22.93 4.94 17.15
N ASP A 114 23.02 4.69 18.46
CA ASP A 114 24.30 4.70 19.19
C ASP A 114 25.28 3.65 18.65
N LYS A 115 24.80 2.46 18.27
CA LYS A 115 25.63 1.43 17.64
C LYS A 115 26.14 1.88 16.29
N ILE A 116 25.25 2.35 15.41
CA ILE A 116 25.61 2.82 14.06
C ILE A 116 26.60 3.98 14.14
N SER A 117 26.37 4.94 15.05
CA SER A 117 27.27 6.07 15.27
C SER A 117 28.66 5.60 15.70
N LYS A 118 28.77 4.64 16.63
CA LYS A 118 30.06 4.08 17.06
C LYS A 118 30.76 3.30 15.94
N ASP A 119 30.03 2.42 15.28
CA ASP A 119 30.58 1.54 14.23
C ASP A 119 31.10 2.35 13.02
N ASN A 120 30.54 3.55 12.79
CA ASN A 120 30.89 4.41 11.65
C ASN A 120 31.59 5.72 12.07
N ASN A 121 32.00 5.87 13.34
CA ASN A 121 32.65 7.06 13.90
C ASN A 121 31.93 8.39 13.60
N LEU A 122 30.59 8.41 13.72
CA LEU A 122 29.76 9.59 13.44
C LEU A 122 29.68 10.49 14.69
N LYS A 123 29.80 11.81 14.52
CA LYS A 123 30.00 12.73 15.66
C LYS A 123 28.71 13.05 16.41
N ASP A 124 27.59 13.11 15.71
CA ASP A 124 26.30 13.40 16.31
C ASP A 124 25.14 12.64 15.66
N THR A 125 23.93 12.85 16.21
CA THR A 125 22.71 12.21 15.72
C THR A 125 22.35 12.67 14.30
N VAL A 126 22.74 13.89 13.90
CA VAL A 126 22.46 14.43 12.57
C VAL A 126 23.31 13.69 11.53
N ASP A 127 24.61 13.55 11.78
CA ASP A 127 25.53 12.75 10.98
C ASP A 127 25.03 11.30 10.85
N CYS A 128 24.51 10.72 11.94
CA CYS A 128 23.96 9.38 11.93
C CYS A 128 22.69 9.24 11.08
N LEU A 129 21.80 10.23 11.14
CA LEU A 129 20.60 10.27 10.31
C LEU A 129 20.94 10.46 8.83
N GLU A 130 21.90 11.34 8.53
CA GLU A 130 22.35 11.59 7.17
C GLU A 130 23.05 10.35 6.57
N TYR A 131 23.92 9.69 7.34
CA TYR A 131 24.54 8.43 6.94
C TYR A 131 23.51 7.35 6.61
N ILE A 132 22.52 7.13 7.50
CA ILE A 132 21.48 6.12 7.29
C ILE A 132 20.65 6.45 6.05
N THR A 133 20.27 7.72 5.89
CA THR A 133 19.47 8.19 4.75
C THR A 133 20.22 7.99 3.43
N ASN A 134 21.48 8.40 3.38
CA ASN A 134 22.33 8.24 2.21
C ASN A 134 22.57 6.77 1.87
N LYS A 135 22.84 5.93 2.89
CA LYS A 135 23.01 4.49 2.70
C LYS A 135 21.74 3.83 2.12
N HIS A 136 20.57 4.18 2.66
CA HIS A 136 19.30 3.68 2.12
C HIS A 136 19.07 4.16 0.69
N TYR A 137 19.38 5.42 0.38
CA TYR A 137 19.27 5.96 -0.95
C TYR A 137 20.18 5.24 -1.96
N THR A 138 21.44 5.02 -1.60
CA THR A 138 22.40 4.27 -2.43
C THR A 138 21.91 2.85 -2.68
N ASN A 139 21.52 2.11 -1.64
CA ASN A 139 20.99 0.76 -1.79
C ASN A 139 19.74 0.74 -2.68
N GLN A 140 18.85 1.73 -2.55
CA GLN A 140 17.66 1.84 -3.38
C GLN A 140 18.02 2.08 -4.86
N GLN A 141 19.04 2.90 -5.15
CA GLN A 141 19.53 3.08 -6.51
C GLN A 141 20.12 1.81 -7.09
N GLU A 142 20.89 1.05 -6.32
CA GLU A 142 21.47 -0.23 -6.76
C GLU A 142 20.39 -1.24 -7.09
N HIS A 143 19.41 -1.44 -6.19
CA HIS A 143 18.28 -2.32 -6.46
C HIS A 143 17.47 -1.88 -7.68
N LYS A 144 17.31 -0.57 -7.92
CA LYS A 144 16.63 -0.08 -9.11
C LYS A 144 17.38 -0.47 -10.40
N LYS A 145 18.71 -0.35 -10.42
CA LYS A 145 19.54 -0.79 -11.55
C LYS A 145 19.44 -2.30 -11.77
N GLU A 146 19.47 -3.08 -10.69
CA GLU A 146 19.32 -4.53 -10.76
C GLU A 146 17.97 -4.94 -11.35
N ILE A 147 16.88 -4.28 -10.92
CA ILE A 147 15.55 -4.50 -11.48
C ILE A 147 15.49 -4.16 -12.97
N GLU A 148 16.11 -3.06 -13.40
CA GLU A 148 16.18 -2.71 -14.83
C GLU A 148 16.94 -3.77 -15.64
N ASN A 149 18.07 -4.25 -15.14
CA ASN A 149 18.84 -5.32 -15.79
C ASN A 149 18.04 -6.63 -15.88
N LEU A 150 17.35 -7.01 -14.81
CA LEU A 150 16.52 -8.22 -14.83
C LEU A 150 15.33 -8.08 -15.79
N LYS A 151 14.74 -6.89 -15.91
CA LYS A 151 13.67 -6.63 -16.88
C LYS A 151 14.16 -6.75 -18.32
N THR A 152 15.33 -6.21 -18.64
CA THR A 152 15.89 -6.31 -20.00
C THR A 152 16.25 -7.76 -20.34
N GLU A 153 16.83 -8.51 -19.39
CA GLU A 153 17.12 -9.93 -19.59
C GLU A 153 15.84 -10.76 -19.77
N LEU A 154 14.80 -10.49 -18.98
CA LEU A 154 13.50 -11.14 -19.10
C LEU A 154 12.92 -10.91 -20.51
N GLN A 155 12.89 -9.64 -20.95
CA GLN A 155 12.35 -9.27 -22.25
C GLN A 155 13.12 -9.96 -23.39
N TYR A 156 14.45 -10.00 -23.31
CA TYR A 156 15.27 -10.73 -24.29
C TYR A 156 14.94 -12.23 -24.34
N LYS A 157 14.74 -12.87 -23.18
CA LYS A 157 14.37 -14.29 -23.12
C LYS A 157 12.95 -14.53 -23.65
N GLU A 158 12.00 -13.65 -23.36
CA GLU A 158 10.64 -13.71 -23.91
C GLU A 158 10.64 -13.58 -25.44
N ASP A 159 11.43 -12.66 -26.00
CA ASP A 159 11.61 -12.54 -27.45
C ASP A 159 12.21 -13.81 -28.07
N LYS A 160 13.21 -14.40 -27.41
CA LYS A 160 13.83 -15.65 -27.86
C LYS A 160 12.83 -16.80 -27.83
N ILE A 161 11.99 -16.90 -26.80
CA ILE A 161 10.94 -17.91 -26.70
C ILE A 161 9.94 -17.74 -27.85
N ARG A 162 9.45 -16.51 -28.09
CA ARG A 162 8.52 -16.24 -29.19
C ARG A 162 9.08 -16.65 -30.56
N ASN A 163 10.35 -16.36 -30.82
CA ASN A 163 11.01 -16.76 -32.06
C ASN A 163 11.10 -18.30 -32.18
N LEU A 164 11.49 -18.99 -31.11
CA LEU A 164 11.55 -20.45 -31.11
C LEU A 164 10.17 -21.09 -31.29
N GLU A 165 9.12 -20.54 -30.69
CA GLU A 165 7.75 -21.01 -30.88
C GLU A 165 7.29 -20.85 -32.34
N HIS A 166 7.65 -19.73 -32.98
CA HIS A 166 7.38 -19.50 -34.39
C HIS A 166 8.10 -20.52 -35.28
N ASP A 167 9.38 -20.80 -35.02
CA ASP A 167 10.17 -21.77 -35.78
C ASP A 167 9.63 -23.19 -35.63
N VAL A 168 9.27 -23.59 -34.40
CA VAL A 168 8.63 -24.90 -34.13
C VAL A 168 7.31 -25.02 -34.88
N SER A 169 6.48 -23.98 -34.87
CA SER A 169 5.22 -23.96 -35.61
C SER A 169 5.44 -24.10 -37.12
N SER A 170 6.47 -23.42 -37.65
CA SER A 170 6.83 -23.47 -39.07
C SER A 170 7.31 -24.87 -39.48
N LEU A 171 8.20 -25.48 -38.69
CA LEU A 171 8.68 -26.84 -38.91
C LEU A 171 7.55 -27.87 -38.85
N ARG A 172 6.62 -27.73 -37.90
CA ARG A 172 5.43 -28.61 -37.84
C ARG A 172 4.58 -28.54 -39.10
N LYS A 173 4.43 -27.36 -39.71
CA LYS A 173 3.71 -27.20 -40.98
C LYS A 173 4.44 -27.89 -42.13
N ILE A 174 5.76 -27.72 -42.21
CA ILE A 174 6.60 -28.35 -43.23
C ILE A 174 6.50 -29.88 -43.14
N ILE A 175 6.68 -30.45 -41.95
CA ILE A 175 6.58 -31.90 -41.72
C ILE A 175 5.22 -32.43 -42.18
N LYS A 176 4.13 -31.77 -41.78
CA LYS A 176 2.78 -32.19 -42.18
C LYS A 176 2.58 -32.13 -43.69
N GLN A 177 3.16 -31.13 -44.36
CA GLN A 177 3.08 -30.99 -45.81
C GLN A 177 3.87 -32.10 -46.52
N GLU A 178 5.07 -32.43 -46.04
CA GLU A 178 5.87 -33.55 -46.56
C GLU A 178 5.16 -34.90 -46.37
N GLU A 179 4.56 -35.14 -45.20
CA GLU A 179 3.76 -36.35 -44.95
C GLU A 179 2.59 -36.48 -45.93
N ASN A 180 1.87 -35.39 -46.18
CA ASN A 180 0.78 -35.38 -47.14
C ASN A 180 1.24 -35.66 -48.58
N VAL A 181 2.36 -35.06 -49.00
CA VAL A 181 2.94 -35.31 -50.34
C VAL A 181 3.36 -36.77 -50.48
N LYS A 182 4.01 -37.33 -49.46
CA LYS A 182 4.43 -38.73 -49.43
C LYS A 182 3.24 -39.69 -49.50
N ASN A 183 2.18 -39.43 -48.73
CA ASN A 183 0.96 -40.23 -48.75
C ASN A 183 0.28 -40.17 -50.12
N LYS A 184 0.17 -38.97 -50.72
CA LYS A 184 -0.40 -38.82 -52.06
C LYS A 184 0.40 -39.58 -53.12
N SER A 185 1.73 -39.46 -53.10
CA SER A 185 2.59 -40.20 -54.02
C SER A 185 2.46 -41.72 -53.87
N ARG A 186 2.34 -42.22 -52.62
CA ARG A 186 2.08 -43.63 -52.36
C ARG A 186 0.72 -44.05 -52.94
N ASP A 187 -0.32 -43.28 -52.70
CA ASP A 187 -1.67 -43.60 -53.17
C ASP A 187 -1.75 -43.56 -54.71
N ASP A 188 -1.05 -42.63 -55.36
CA ASP A 188 -0.91 -42.57 -56.83
C ASP A 188 -0.22 -43.83 -57.38
N LEU A 189 0.85 -44.31 -56.73
CA LEU A 189 1.54 -45.55 -57.11
C LEU A 189 0.63 -46.78 -56.93
N VAL A 190 -0.09 -46.87 -55.81
CA VAL A 190 -1.04 -47.97 -55.56
C VAL A 190 -2.13 -47.98 -56.64
N ASN A 191 -2.70 -46.83 -56.97
CA ASN A 191 -3.71 -46.69 -58.02
C ASN A 191 -3.16 -47.11 -59.40
N TYR A 192 -1.93 -46.73 -59.73
CA TYR A 192 -1.27 -47.16 -60.96
C TYR A 192 -1.13 -48.69 -61.01
N LEU A 193 -0.63 -49.31 -59.93
CA LEU A 193 -0.46 -50.77 -59.86
C LEU A 193 -1.78 -51.53 -59.98
N ILE A 194 -2.84 -51.03 -59.34
CA ILE A 194 -4.19 -51.59 -59.47
C ILE A 194 -4.66 -51.54 -60.92
N ARG A 195 -4.54 -50.39 -61.60
CA ARG A 195 -4.96 -50.24 -63.00
C ARG A 195 -4.18 -51.18 -63.92
N THR A 196 -2.87 -51.27 -63.74
CA THR A 196 -2.02 -52.17 -64.52
C THR A 196 -2.41 -53.64 -64.31
N SER A 197 -2.69 -54.03 -63.07
CA SER A 197 -3.12 -55.40 -62.72
C SER A 197 -4.47 -55.76 -63.32
N ILE A 198 -5.45 -54.85 -63.26
CA ILE A 198 -6.77 -55.03 -63.90
C ILE A 198 -6.58 -55.22 -65.41
N ASN A 199 -5.79 -54.35 -66.05
CA ASN A 199 -5.58 -54.42 -67.50
C ASN A 199 -4.87 -55.72 -67.92
N ALA A 200 -3.88 -56.18 -67.14
CA ALA A 200 -3.23 -57.47 -67.36
C ALA A 200 -4.21 -58.64 -67.22
N ASN A 201 -5.05 -58.64 -66.19
CA ASN A 201 -6.06 -59.68 -65.97
C ASN A 201 -7.10 -59.70 -67.11
N CYS A 202 -7.56 -58.55 -67.59
CA CYS A 202 -8.47 -58.47 -68.74
C CYS A 202 -7.84 -59.13 -69.98
N LYS A 203 -6.58 -58.79 -70.30
CA LYS A 203 -5.87 -59.41 -71.43
C LYS A 203 -5.70 -60.92 -71.26
N LEU A 204 -5.39 -61.39 -70.06
CA LEU A 204 -5.29 -62.83 -69.79
C LEU A 204 -6.63 -63.52 -70.03
N ALA A 205 -7.74 -62.95 -69.53
CA ALA A 205 -9.07 -63.48 -69.76
C ALA A 205 -9.46 -63.47 -71.26
N GLU A 206 -9.05 -62.46 -72.03
CA GLU A 206 -9.22 -62.42 -73.49
C GLU A 206 -8.45 -63.57 -74.15
N TYR A 207 -7.17 -63.78 -73.80
CA TYR A 207 -6.38 -64.89 -74.33
C TYR A 207 -6.95 -66.26 -73.94
N GLU A 208 -7.38 -66.44 -72.69
CA GLU A 208 -8.04 -67.68 -72.24
C GLU A 208 -9.32 -67.95 -73.03
N SER A 209 -10.11 -66.92 -73.31
CA SER A 209 -11.32 -67.02 -74.12
C SER A 209 -11.02 -67.41 -75.56
N LEU A 210 -9.99 -66.84 -76.18
CA LEU A 210 -9.52 -67.19 -77.52
C LEU A 210 -9.03 -68.66 -77.59
N MET A 211 -8.24 -69.10 -76.62
CA MET A 211 -7.74 -70.47 -76.55
C MET A 211 -8.87 -71.51 -76.34
N CYS A 212 -9.92 -71.13 -75.60
CA CYS A 212 -11.13 -71.95 -75.47
C CYS A 212 -11.92 -72.02 -76.79
N ALA A 213 -12.04 -70.90 -77.52
CA ALA A 213 -12.72 -70.86 -78.81
C ALA A 213 -12.02 -71.74 -79.87
N GLU A 214 -10.68 -71.73 -79.92
CA GLU A 214 -9.90 -72.60 -80.83
C GLU A 214 -10.09 -74.09 -80.54
N LYS A 215 -10.24 -74.48 -79.26
CA LYS A 215 -10.55 -75.87 -78.88
C LYS A 215 -11.95 -76.31 -79.30
N THR A 216 -12.91 -75.39 -79.40
CA THR A 216 -14.29 -75.69 -79.83
C THR A 216 -14.51 -75.59 -81.35
N GLY A 217 -13.64 -74.91 -82.09
CA GLY A 217 -13.75 -74.76 -83.55
C GLY A 217 -13.20 -75.93 -84.37
N GLY A 218 -12.58 -76.92 -83.72
CA GLY A 218 -11.85 -78.00 -84.37
C GLY A 218 -12.57 -79.34 -84.47
N PHE A 219 -13.90 -79.43 -84.49
CA PHE A 219 -14.61 -80.67 -84.86
C PHE A 219 -16.00 -80.36 -85.44
N ASN A 220 -16.06 -80.22 -86.77
CA ASN A 220 -17.20 -80.63 -87.58
C ASN A 220 -16.68 -80.93 -89.00
N LEU A 221 -16.09 -82.11 -89.12
CA LEU A 221 -16.11 -82.90 -90.35
C LEU A 221 -17.19 -83.98 -90.16
N VAL A 222 -17.75 -84.44 -91.29
CA VAL A 222 -18.70 -85.56 -91.49
C VAL A 222 -20.18 -85.08 -91.48
N ASN A 223 -20.97 -85.16 -92.56
CA ASN A 223 -20.97 -85.96 -93.79
C ASN A 223 -21.42 -85.13 -95.00
#